data_AF-A0A8H7K568-F1
#
_entry.id   AF-A0A8H7K568-F1
#
_cell.length_a   1.000
_cell.length_b   1.000
_cell.length_c   1.000
_cell.angle_alpha   90.00
_cell.angle_beta   90.00
_cell.angle_gamma   90.00
#
_symmetry.space_group_name_H-M   'P 1'
#
loop_
_entity.id
_entity.type
_entity.pdbx_description
1 polymer ?
#
loop_
_entity_poly.entity_id
_entity_poly.type
_entity_poly.pdbx_seq_one_letter_code
_entity_poly.pdbx_strand_id
1 'polypeptide(L)'
;MSLEQQRDVLDKIYKMLIEFCGKPPRGSVAPWWETSMEGAQLLLDYGIEYDHSMSHHDCQAYYLPTGESWSKIDYKKKAANWMHPLKKGIDTGLVEIPSN
;
A
#
# COMPACT_ATOMS: atom_id res chain seq x y z
N MET A 1 2.86 6.92 10.78
CA MET A 1 2.60 6.01 11.92
C MET A 1 3.70 4.96 11.98
N SER A 2 4.13 4.54 13.16
CA SER A 2 5.01 3.35 13.28
C SER A 2 4.28 2.10 12.79
N LEU A 3 5.03 1.03 12.48
CA LEU A 3 4.41 -0.24 12.06
C LEU A 3 3.50 -0.82 13.15
N GLU A 4 3.88 -0.67 14.42
CA GLU A 4 3.04 -1.04 15.57
C GLU A 4 1.72 -0.28 15.57
N GLN A 5 1.75 1.04 15.41
CA GLN A 5 0.53 1.85 15.34
C GLN A 5 -0.35 1.48 14.14
N GLN A 6 0.24 1.18 12.98
CA GLN A 6 -0.50 0.71 11.80
C GLN A 6 -1.22 -0.61 12.10
N ARG A 7 -0.53 -1.55 12.75
CA ARG A 7 -1.11 -2.83 13.17
C ARG A 7 -2.23 -2.64 14.19
N ASP A 8 -2.04 -1.82 15.21
CA ASP A 8 -3.05 -1.58 16.24
C ASP A 8 -4.35 -1.01 15.67
N VAL A 9 -4.22 -0.06 14.74
CA VAL A 9 -5.37 0.52 14.04
C VAL A 9 -6.07 -0.55 13.18
N LEU A 10 -5.31 -1.29 12.36
CA LEU A 10 -5.87 -2.33 11.50
C LEU A 10 -6.57 -3.43 12.31
N ASP A 11 -5.94 -3.91 13.38
CA ASP A 11 -6.49 -4.94 14.25
C ASP A 11 -7.82 -4.51 14.88
N LYS A 12 -7.89 -3.25 15.35
CA LYS A 12 -9.10 -2.69 15.94
C LYS A 12 -10.24 -2.63 14.92
N ILE A 13 -10.01 -2.07 13.73
CA ILE A 13 -11.07 -1.94 12.72
C ILE A 13 -11.49 -3.29 12.14
N TYR A 14 -10.55 -4.22 11.99
CA TYR A 14 -10.83 -5.57 11.51
C TYR A 14 -11.79 -6.30 12.45
N LYS A 15 -11.50 -6.27 13.77
CA LYS A 15 -12.37 -6.85 14.80
C LYS A 15 -13.74 -6.17 14.85
N MET A 16 -13.78 -4.85 14.77
CA MET A 16 -15.05 -4.09 14.74
C MET A 16 -15.91 -4.48 13.54
N LEU A 17 -15.32 -4.65 12.36
CA LEU A 17 -16.06 -5.04 11.15
C LEU A 17 -16.56 -6.49 11.24
N ILE A 18 -15.81 -7.40 11.86
CA ILE A 18 -16.30 -8.75 12.13
C ILE A 18 -17.50 -8.72 13.08
N GLU A 19 -17.40 -7.98 14.19
CA GLU A 19 -18.48 -7.86 15.17
C GLU A 19 -19.76 -7.28 14.55
N PHE A 20 -19.61 -6.27 13.70
CA PHE A 20 -20.73 -5.59 13.06
C PHE A 20 -21.32 -6.36 11.87
N CYS A 21 -20.48 -6.89 10.98
CA CYS A 21 -20.90 -7.52 9.71
C CYS A 21 -21.01 -9.05 9.78
N GLY A 22 -20.51 -9.69 10.83
CA GLY A 22 -20.42 -11.16 10.95
C GLY A 22 -19.38 -11.82 10.04
N LYS A 23 -18.52 -11.03 9.38
CA LYS A 23 -17.49 -11.50 8.44
C LYS A 23 -16.32 -10.51 8.37
N PRO A 24 -15.10 -10.98 8.03
CA PRO A 24 -13.94 -10.11 7.90
C PRO A 24 -14.07 -9.15 6.71
N PRO A 25 -13.44 -7.96 6.78
CA PRO A 25 -13.30 -7.09 5.62
C PRO A 25 -12.45 -7.75 4.53
N ARG A 26 -12.75 -7.44 3.27
CA ARG A 26 -11.97 -7.88 2.11
C ARG A 26 -11.22 -6.75 1.43
N GLY A 27 -11.62 -5.51 1.69
CA GLY A 27 -11.08 -4.30 1.08
C GLY A 27 -10.53 -3.34 2.10
N SER A 28 -9.55 -2.55 1.67
CA SER A 28 -8.97 -1.44 2.42
C SER A 28 -9.00 -0.14 1.60
N VAL A 29 -9.02 0.99 2.30
CA VAL A 29 -8.70 2.31 1.76
C VAL A 29 -7.80 2.98 2.79
N ALA A 30 -6.58 3.34 2.38
CA ALA A 30 -5.67 4.10 3.20
C ALA A 30 -6.25 5.50 3.45
N PRO A 31 -6.35 5.96 4.71
CA PRO A 31 -6.79 7.31 4.99
C PRO A 31 -5.90 8.32 4.26
N TRP A 32 -6.52 9.24 3.53
CA TRP A 32 -5.83 10.23 2.70
C TRP A 32 -4.96 9.65 1.57
N TRP A 33 -5.21 8.39 1.18
CA TRP A 33 -4.49 7.69 0.11
C TRP A 33 -2.95 7.67 0.28
N GLU A 34 -2.47 7.75 1.53
CA GLU A 34 -1.04 7.58 1.84
C GLU A 34 -0.74 6.12 2.18
N THR A 35 0.06 5.48 1.34
CA THR A 35 0.40 4.05 1.44
C THR A 35 1.87 3.83 1.80
N SER A 36 2.19 2.61 2.23
CA SER A 36 3.57 2.18 2.50
C SER A 36 3.73 0.70 2.16
N MET A 37 4.97 0.29 1.91
CA MET A 37 5.30 -1.12 1.65
C MET A 37 4.92 -2.01 2.85
N GLU A 38 5.21 -1.54 4.06
CA GLU A 38 4.87 -2.25 5.28
C GLU A 38 3.35 -2.33 5.49
N GLY A 39 2.61 -1.29 5.11
CA GLY A 39 1.15 -1.28 5.13
C GLY A 39 0.55 -2.30 4.17
N ALA A 40 1.04 -2.37 2.92
CA ALA A 40 0.59 -3.37 1.95
C ALA A 40 0.84 -4.81 2.42
N GLN A 41 2.01 -5.07 3.02
CA GLN A 41 2.31 -6.37 3.61
C GLN A 41 1.38 -6.68 4.79
N LEU A 42 1.09 -5.69 5.64
CA LEU A 42 0.19 -5.86 6.77
C LEU A 42 -1.24 -6.19 6.31
N LEU A 43 -1.73 -5.61 5.22
CA LEU A 43 -3.03 -5.97 4.62
C LEU A 43 -3.07 -7.43 4.18
N LEU A 44 -1.99 -7.90 3.51
CA LEU A 44 -1.85 -9.29 3.10
C LEU A 44 -1.83 -10.25 4.30
N ASP A 45 -1.11 -9.90 5.36
CA ASP A 45 -1.03 -10.71 6.59
C ASP A 45 -2.40 -10.90 7.27
N TYR A 46 -3.30 -9.91 7.12
CA TYR A 46 -4.69 -9.97 7.60
C TYR A 46 -5.66 -10.63 6.62
N GLY A 47 -5.19 -11.06 5.44
CA GLY A 47 -6.02 -11.67 4.40
C GLY A 47 -6.93 -10.68 3.68
N ILE A 48 -6.60 -9.39 3.67
CA ILE A 48 -7.29 -8.39 2.84
C ILE A 48 -7.00 -8.71 1.36
N GLU A 49 -8.05 -8.72 0.55
CA GLU A 49 -8.01 -9.16 -0.84
C GLU A 49 -7.71 -8.00 -1.80
N TYR A 50 -8.14 -6.78 -1.47
CA TYR A 50 -7.91 -5.61 -2.31
C TYR A 50 -7.70 -4.29 -1.56
N ASP A 51 -7.02 -3.35 -2.21
CA ASP A 51 -6.89 -1.94 -1.80
C ASP A 51 -7.48 -1.00 -2.87
N HIS A 52 -7.89 0.19 -2.44
CA HIS A 52 -8.43 1.26 -3.28
C HIS A 52 -7.82 2.60 -2.87
N SER A 53 -6.49 2.69 -2.99
CA SER A 53 -5.70 3.84 -2.54
C SER A 53 -4.64 4.30 -3.53
N MET A 54 -4.29 3.46 -4.52
CA MET A 54 -3.21 3.72 -5.47
C MET A 54 -3.75 4.13 -6.84
N SER A 55 -2.87 4.75 -7.63
CA SER A 55 -3.24 5.37 -8.92
C SER A 55 -2.27 4.99 -10.04
N HIS A 56 -1.76 3.76 -10.06
CA HIS A 56 -0.90 3.28 -11.17
C HIS A 56 -1.69 3.05 -12.46
N HIS A 57 -2.99 2.76 -12.35
CA HIS A 57 -3.95 2.61 -13.43
C HIS A 57 -5.18 3.49 -13.14
N ASP A 58 -6.06 3.63 -14.14
CA ASP A 58 -7.32 4.39 -14.06
C ASP A 58 -8.52 3.44 -13.93
N CYS A 59 -8.80 2.63 -14.95
CA CYS A 59 -10.01 1.81 -15.05
C CYS A 59 -9.72 0.30 -15.06
N GLN A 60 -8.47 -0.08 -14.83
CA GLN A 60 -8.02 -1.48 -14.84
C GLN A 60 -7.46 -1.86 -13.48
N ALA A 61 -8.04 -2.88 -12.86
CA ALA A 61 -7.49 -3.50 -11.66
C ALA A 61 -6.19 -4.25 -11.99
N TYR A 62 -5.26 -4.29 -11.03
CA TYR A 62 -3.93 -4.87 -11.19
C TYR A 62 -3.44 -5.45 -9.87
N TYR A 63 -2.37 -6.24 -9.88
CA TYR A 63 -1.71 -6.67 -8.65
C TYR A 63 -0.77 -5.56 -8.16
N LEU A 64 -0.95 -5.12 -6.91
CA LEU A 64 -0.21 -4.00 -6.35
C LEU A 64 1.30 -4.34 -6.30
N PRO A 65 2.18 -3.59 -6.99
CA PRO A 65 3.62 -3.78 -6.87
C PRO A 65 4.14 -3.18 -5.55
N THR A 66 5.16 -3.81 -4.98
CA THR A 66 5.90 -3.30 -3.80
C THR A 66 7.41 -3.36 -4.02
N GLY A 67 8.17 -2.62 -3.22
CA GLY A 67 9.64 -2.58 -3.32
C GLY A 67 10.18 -1.67 -4.41
N GLU A 68 9.33 -0.82 -4.99
CA GLU A 68 9.77 0.25 -5.88
C GLU A 68 10.73 1.18 -5.15
N SER A 69 11.78 1.62 -5.85
CA SER A 69 12.74 2.54 -5.28
C SER A 69 13.20 3.56 -6.30
N TRP A 70 13.49 4.76 -5.83
CA TRP A 70 13.98 5.86 -6.65
C TRP A 70 15.01 6.67 -5.89
N SER A 71 15.91 7.30 -6.64
CA SER A 71 16.89 8.22 -6.09
C SER A 71 16.25 9.59 -5.91
N LYS A 72 16.16 10.07 -4.67
CA LYS A 72 15.75 11.45 -4.38
C LYS A 72 16.82 12.43 -4.85
N ILE A 73 16.39 13.57 -5.38
CA ILE A 73 17.29 14.66 -5.76
C ILE A 73 18.01 15.17 -4.50
N ASP A 74 19.33 15.20 -4.56
CA ASP A 74 20.19 15.75 -3.52
C ASP A 74 21.16 16.76 -4.14
N TYR A 75 20.85 18.05 -3.98
CA TYR A 75 21.65 19.15 -4.52
C TYR A 75 23.02 19.31 -3.88
N LYS A 76 23.32 18.59 -2.78
CA LYS A 76 24.66 18.55 -2.18
C LYS A 76 25.60 17.57 -2.88
N LYS A 77 25.09 16.76 -3.81
CA LYS A 77 25.87 15.73 -4.55
C LYS A 77 25.90 16.03 -6.04
N LYS A 78 26.83 15.38 -6.77
CA LYS A 78 26.85 15.44 -8.25
C LYS A 78 25.56 14.85 -8.81
N ALA A 79 25.02 15.45 -9.87
CA ALA A 79 23.75 15.03 -10.50
C ALA A 79 23.69 13.54 -10.85
N ALA A 80 24.84 12.95 -11.25
CA ALA A 80 24.98 11.53 -11.52
C ALA A 80 24.62 10.59 -10.34
N ASN A 81 24.47 11.10 -9.10
CA ASN A 81 24.03 10.30 -7.95
C ASN A 81 22.51 10.12 -7.85
N TRP A 82 21.72 10.95 -8.56
CA TRP A 82 20.26 10.90 -8.50
C TRP A 82 19.58 10.86 -9.87
N MET A 83 20.31 11.08 -10.95
CA MET A 83 19.82 10.89 -12.32
C MET A 83 19.75 9.39 -12.70
N HIS A 84 18.89 8.66 -12.01
CA HIS A 84 18.61 7.25 -12.29
C HIS A 84 17.10 7.03 -12.44
N PRO A 85 16.66 6.10 -13.31
CA PRO A 85 15.25 5.75 -13.42
C PRO A 85 14.75 5.10 -12.12
N LEU A 86 13.43 5.15 -11.92
CA LEU A 86 12.77 4.34 -10.90
C LEU A 86 13.05 2.86 -11.17
N LYS A 87 13.37 2.12 -10.09
CA LYS A 87 13.49 0.67 -10.13
C LYS A 87 12.13 0.07 -9.80
N LYS A 88 11.59 -0.69 -10.75
CA LYS A 88 10.30 -1.36 -10.59
C LYS A 88 10.35 -2.35 -9.42
N GLY A 89 9.23 -2.42 -8.71
CA GLY A 89 8.97 -3.39 -7.68
C GLY A 89 8.58 -4.75 -8.22
N ILE A 90 8.00 -5.57 -7.35
CA ILE A 90 7.46 -6.89 -7.66
C ILE A 90 5.98 -6.89 -7.25
N ASP A 91 5.14 -7.45 -8.12
CA ASP A 91 3.72 -7.62 -7.88
C ASP A 91 3.48 -8.48 -6.63
N THR A 92 2.54 -8.03 -5.81
CA THR A 92 2.08 -8.78 -4.64
C THR A 92 0.84 -9.62 -4.96
N GLY A 93 0.29 -10.31 -3.95
CA GLY A 93 -1.03 -10.94 -4.06
C GLY A 93 -2.21 -9.99 -3.88
N LEU A 94 -1.97 -8.71 -3.52
CA LEU A 94 -3.02 -7.75 -3.22
C LEU A 94 -3.54 -7.14 -4.52
N VAL A 95 -4.84 -7.22 -4.77
CA VAL A 95 -5.44 -6.56 -5.93
C VAL A 95 -5.60 -5.07 -5.63
N GLU A 96 -5.14 -4.20 -6.51
CA GLU A 96 -5.51 -2.80 -6.49
C GLU A 96 -6.71 -2.56 -7.41
N ILE A 97 -7.75 -1.92 -6.86
CA ILE A 97 -8.82 -1.28 -7.63
C ILE A 97 -8.53 0.22 -7.59
N PRO A 98 -8.08 0.86 -8.69
CA PRO A 98 -7.58 2.23 -8.63
C PRO A 98 -8.52 3.23 -7.97
N SER A 99 -7.96 4.23 -7.28
CA SER A 99 -8.73 5.26 -6.54
C SER A 99 -9.70 6.09 -7.40
N ASN A 100 -9.55 6.11 -8.73
CA ASN A 100 -10.35 6.92 -9.67
C ASN A 100 -10.62 6.18 -10.97
#